data_AF-A0A523YUY5-F1
#
_entry.id   AF-A0A523YUY5-F1
#
_cell.length_a   1.000
_cell.length_b   1.000
_cell.length_c   1.000
_cell.angle_alpha   90.00
_cell.angle_beta   90.00
_cell.angle_gamma   90.00
#
_symmetry.space_group_name_H-M   'P 1'
#
loop_
_entity.id
_entity.type
_entity.pdbx_description
1 polymer ?
#
loop_
_entity_poly.entity_id
_entity_poly.type
_entity_poly.pdbx_seq_one_letter_code
_entity_poly.pdbx_strand_id
1 'polypeptide(L)'
;MRGDIFMLGYRTPTQLKGVRCRGCGRISPLISSALGACPACIRGDPMRVLPGIKRAHARSRRAFGLPVEPPRATDGVPCTFCVNECRIPEGGRGYCGLRTNRGGKLVHLGGTRRLGILQWYYDPLPTNCVAQWACAESTHYGYKNLAVFYGSCSFNCLYCQNWSYRHLAAGLAPRLSAEELAEQVDEKTACICFFGGDPSPQMPHAIATAELARKKAGSRSLRLCWETNGSLHPALLRRAARLALDSGGTIKFDLKAWDDNVQQAL
;
A
#
# COMPACT_ATOMS: atom_id res chain seq x y z
N MET A 1 -50.77 25.91 7.54
CA MET A 1 -49.62 25.53 6.71
C MET A 1 -49.14 24.18 7.21
N ARG A 2 -49.35 23.13 6.42
CA ARG A 2 -49.05 21.74 6.80
C ARG A 2 -47.55 21.50 6.61
N GLY A 3 -46.92 20.89 7.60
CA GLY A 3 -45.52 20.49 7.54
C GLY A 3 -45.38 19.21 6.72
N ASP A 4 -44.65 19.31 5.62
CA ASP A 4 -44.27 18.16 4.81
C ASP A 4 -43.09 17.44 5.47
N ILE A 5 -43.39 16.26 6.02
CA ILE A 5 -42.42 15.27 6.46
C ILE A 5 -41.70 14.75 5.21
N PHE A 6 -40.42 15.08 5.08
CA PHE A 6 -39.52 14.46 4.10
C PHE A 6 -39.40 12.96 4.41
N MET A 7 -40.23 12.15 3.76
CA MET A 7 -40.04 10.72 3.64
C MET A 7 -38.70 10.47 2.95
N LEU A 8 -37.72 9.98 3.71
CA LEU A 8 -36.50 9.35 3.21
C LEU A 8 -36.92 8.16 2.34
N GLY A 9 -37.08 8.42 1.04
CA GLY A 9 -37.27 7.38 0.05
C GLY A 9 -36.06 6.46 0.10
N TYR A 10 -36.26 5.26 0.64
CA TYR A 10 -35.37 4.13 0.43
C TYR A 10 -35.19 3.98 -1.08
N ARG A 11 -34.02 4.38 -1.61
CA ARG A 11 -33.66 4.08 -2.98
C ARG A 11 -33.68 2.57 -3.12
N THR A 12 -34.60 2.05 -3.93
CA THR A 12 -34.54 0.69 -4.45
C THR A 12 -33.13 0.42 -4.97
N PRO A 13 -32.60 -0.81 -4.82
CA PRO A 13 -31.31 -1.16 -5.41
C PRO A 13 -31.43 -0.86 -6.90
N THR A 14 -30.70 0.14 -7.37
CA THR A 14 -30.56 0.41 -8.79
C THR A 14 -30.10 -0.90 -9.41
N GLN A 15 -30.88 -1.46 -10.34
CA GLN A 15 -30.43 -2.59 -11.15
C GLN A 15 -29.05 -2.20 -11.68
N LEU A 16 -28.00 -2.85 -11.17
CA LEU A 16 -26.64 -2.54 -11.54
C LEU A 16 -26.55 -2.68 -13.07
N LYS A 17 -26.36 -1.56 -13.77
CA LYS A 17 -26.28 -1.57 -15.24
C LYS A 17 -25.12 -2.48 -15.64
N GLY A 18 -25.44 -3.55 -16.37
CA GLY A 18 -24.43 -4.51 -16.79
C GLY A 18 -23.37 -3.87 -17.68
N VAL A 19 -22.11 -4.17 -17.43
CA VAL A 19 -20.98 -3.73 -18.28
C VAL A 19 -20.67 -4.83 -19.28
N ARG A 20 -20.45 -4.45 -20.54
CA ARG A 20 -20.04 -5.37 -21.61
C ARG A 20 -18.55 -5.66 -21.53
N CYS A 21 -18.17 -6.95 -21.47
CA CYS A 21 -16.79 -7.38 -21.61
C CYS A 21 -16.27 -7.13 -23.02
N ARG A 22 -15.11 -6.48 -23.14
CA ARG A 22 -14.43 -6.24 -24.43
C ARG A 22 -13.87 -7.50 -25.09
N GLY A 23 -13.63 -8.55 -24.29
CA GLY A 23 -13.19 -9.85 -24.76
C GLY A 23 -14.34 -10.63 -25.41
N CYS A 24 -15.27 -11.14 -24.61
CA CYS A 24 -16.32 -12.05 -25.11
C CYS A 24 -17.68 -11.40 -25.40
N GLY A 25 -17.84 -10.09 -25.17
CA GLY A 25 -19.13 -9.41 -25.36
C GLY A 25 -20.18 -9.68 -24.28
N ARG A 26 -19.89 -10.55 -23.29
CA ARG A 26 -20.78 -10.83 -22.15
C ARG A 26 -21.12 -9.55 -21.39
N ILE A 27 -22.38 -9.34 -21.07
CA ILE A 27 -22.86 -8.23 -20.23
C ILE A 27 -23.13 -8.77 -18.83
N SER A 28 -22.60 -8.12 -17.80
CA SER A 28 -22.84 -8.50 -16.41
C SER A 28 -22.62 -7.31 -15.47
N PRO A 29 -23.43 -7.18 -14.39
CA PRO A 29 -23.18 -6.18 -13.35
C PRO A 29 -21.89 -6.44 -12.56
N LEU A 30 -21.31 -7.64 -12.66
CA LEU A 30 -20.06 -8.01 -11.99
C LEU A 30 -18.81 -7.59 -12.79
N ILE A 31 -18.98 -7.06 -14.00
CA ILE A 31 -17.87 -6.56 -14.80
C ILE A 31 -17.61 -5.11 -14.40
N SER A 32 -16.40 -4.82 -13.91
CA SER A 32 -15.99 -3.45 -13.61
C SER A 32 -16.01 -2.59 -14.86
N SER A 33 -16.65 -1.43 -14.80
CA SER A 33 -16.62 -0.44 -15.89
C SER A 33 -15.20 0.11 -16.13
N ALA A 34 -14.37 0.17 -15.08
CA ALA A 34 -12.98 0.60 -15.19
C ALA A 34 -12.11 -0.41 -15.95
N LEU A 35 -12.34 -1.72 -15.73
CA LEU A 35 -11.59 -2.79 -16.38
C LEU A 35 -12.19 -3.22 -17.73
N GLY A 36 -13.51 -3.16 -17.87
CA GLY A 36 -14.24 -3.56 -19.08
C GLY A 36 -13.97 -5.01 -19.52
N ALA A 37 -13.61 -5.89 -18.60
CA ALA A 37 -13.20 -7.27 -18.86
C ALA A 37 -13.77 -8.21 -17.79
N CYS A 38 -14.28 -9.37 -18.20
CA CYS A 38 -14.77 -10.38 -17.26
C CYS A 38 -13.62 -11.30 -16.81
N PRO A 39 -13.73 -11.94 -15.63
CA PRO A 39 -12.68 -12.84 -15.12
C PRO A 39 -12.31 -13.97 -16.09
N ALA A 40 -13.27 -14.50 -16.84
CA ALA A 40 -13.02 -15.56 -17.82
C ALA A 40 -12.08 -15.11 -18.94
N CYS A 41 -12.28 -13.91 -19.50
CA CYS A 41 -11.38 -13.37 -20.52
C CYS A 41 -10.01 -12.98 -19.94
N ILE A 42 -9.96 -12.47 -18.71
CA ILE A 42 -8.68 -12.14 -18.07
C ILE A 42 -7.82 -13.39 -17.94
N ARG A 43 -8.40 -14.53 -17.52
CA ARG A 43 -7.66 -15.79 -17.36
C ARG A 43 -7.39 -16.49 -18.69
N GLY A 44 -8.39 -16.60 -19.56
CA GLY A 44 -8.35 -17.46 -20.75
C GLY A 44 -7.80 -16.81 -22.02
N ASP A 45 -7.92 -15.49 -22.17
CA ASP A 45 -7.40 -14.74 -23.32
C ASP A 45 -6.93 -13.33 -22.89
N PRO A 46 -5.87 -13.24 -22.07
CA PRO A 46 -5.39 -11.99 -21.51
C PRO A 46 -4.96 -10.99 -22.59
N MET A 47 -4.42 -11.46 -23.73
CA MET A 47 -3.95 -10.60 -24.82
C MET A 47 -5.05 -9.69 -25.36
N ARG A 48 -6.30 -10.17 -25.35
CA ARG A 48 -7.46 -9.41 -25.82
C ARG A 48 -7.92 -8.32 -24.86
N VAL A 49 -7.68 -8.48 -23.54
CA VAL A 49 -8.26 -7.59 -22.52
C VAL A 49 -7.23 -6.79 -21.72
N LEU A 50 -6.03 -7.33 -21.48
CA LEU A 50 -4.97 -6.68 -20.69
C LEU A 50 -4.53 -5.32 -21.26
N PRO A 51 -4.40 -5.09 -22.58
CA PRO A 51 -4.05 -3.76 -23.09
C PRO A 51 -5.06 -2.68 -22.64
N GLY A 52 -6.34 -3.05 -22.59
CA GLY A 52 -7.39 -2.17 -22.12
C GLY A 52 -7.36 -1.93 -20.61
N ILE A 53 -6.88 -2.90 -19.83
CA ILE A 53 -6.72 -2.81 -18.38
C ILE A 53 -5.46 -2.01 -18.01
N LYS A 54 -4.33 -2.23 -18.72
CA LYS A 54 -3.11 -1.42 -18.59
C LYS A 54 -3.39 0.06 -18.80
N ARG A 55 -4.28 0.42 -19.74
CA ARG A 55 -4.75 1.81 -19.89
C ARG A 55 -5.46 2.35 -18.64
N ALA A 56 -6.22 1.52 -17.91
CA ALA A 56 -6.85 1.91 -16.65
C ALA A 56 -5.81 2.15 -15.55
N HIS A 57 -4.83 1.26 -15.37
CA HIS A 57 -3.68 1.47 -14.47
C HIS A 57 -2.91 2.75 -14.82
N ALA A 58 -2.63 2.98 -16.11
CA ALA A 58 -1.91 4.16 -16.53
C ALA A 58 -2.69 5.45 -16.25
N ARG A 59 -4.02 5.46 -16.44
CA ARG A 59 -4.87 6.61 -16.04
C ARG A 59 -4.82 6.86 -14.54
N SER A 60 -4.94 5.80 -13.72
CA SER A 60 -4.95 5.96 -12.26
C SER A 60 -3.64 6.53 -11.71
N ARG A 61 -2.51 6.30 -12.39
CA ARG A 61 -1.19 6.81 -11.98
C ARG A 61 -0.88 8.19 -12.55
N ARG A 62 -1.25 8.46 -13.82
CA ARG A 62 -1.07 9.77 -14.45
C ARG A 62 -1.75 10.90 -13.69
N ALA A 63 -2.92 10.63 -13.10
CA ALA A 63 -3.65 11.60 -12.27
C ALA A 63 -2.83 12.16 -11.09
N PHE A 64 -1.76 11.48 -10.68
CA PHE A 64 -0.88 11.88 -9.58
C PHE A 64 0.56 12.17 -10.02
N GLY A 65 0.82 12.26 -11.33
CA GLY A 65 2.18 12.44 -11.86
C GLY A 65 3.14 11.29 -11.54
N LEU A 66 2.61 10.08 -11.31
CA LEU A 66 3.41 8.89 -11.01
C LEU A 66 3.77 8.11 -12.29
N PRO A 67 4.96 7.48 -12.39
CA PRO A 67 5.33 6.67 -13.54
C PRO A 67 4.31 5.57 -13.78
N VAL A 68 3.77 5.43 -15.01
CA VAL A 68 2.66 4.50 -15.30
C VAL A 68 3.05 3.04 -15.25
N GLU A 69 4.32 2.75 -15.52
CA GLU A 69 4.96 1.43 -15.46
C GLU A 69 6.29 1.56 -14.70
N PRO A 70 6.82 0.47 -14.12
CA PRO A 70 8.18 0.47 -13.61
C PRO A 70 9.16 0.89 -14.72
N PRO A 71 9.97 1.95 -14.52
CA PRO A 71 10.89 2.40 -15.56
C PRO A 71 11.96 1.34 -15.83
N ARG A 72 12.26 1.12 -17.11
CA ARG A 72 13.21 0.12 -17.62
C ARG A 72 14.22 0.76 -18.61
N ALA A 73 14.66 1.99 -18.34
CA ALA A 73 15.59 2.69 -19.22
C ALA A 73 16.93 1.93 -19.30
N THR A 74 17.48 1.76 -20.50
CA THR A 74 18.72 0.98 -20.74
C THR A 74 19.91 1.54 -19.97
N ASP A 75 20.06 2.86 -19.97
CA ASP A 75 21.07 3.67 -19.29
C ASP A 75 20.61 4.19 -17.92
N GLY A 76 19.45 3.74 -17.45
CA GLY A 76 18.87 4.19 -16.19
C GLY A 76 19.60 3.65 -14.96
N VAL A 77 19.62 4.44 -13.89
CA VAL A 77 20.22 4.01 -12.61
C VAL A 77 19.37 2.89 -11.97
N PRO A 78 19.98 1.78 -11.54
CA PRO A 78 19.25 0.65 -10.98
C PRO A 78 18.78 0.93 -9.53
N CYS A 79 17.58 0.44 -9.20
CA CYS A 79 17.01 0.45 -7.85
C CYS A 79 16.47 -0.94 -7.50
N THR A 80 17.03 -1.57 -6.46
CA THR A 80 16.77 -2.99 -6.09
C THR A 80 15.97 -3.15 -4.80
N PHE A 81 15.27 -2.11 -4.33
CA PHE A 81 14.53 -2.13 -3.06
C PHE A 81 13.29 -3.03 -3.08
N CYS A 82 12.74 -3.32 -4.25
CA CYS A 82 11.56 -4.14 -4.43
C CYS A 82 11.60 -4.88 -5.78
N VAL A 83 10.67 -5.82 -5.97
CA VAL A 83 10.54 -6.66 -7.19
C VAL A 83 10.42 -5.88 -8.51
N ASN A 84 10.10 -4.58 -8.45
CA ASN A 84 10.01 -3.76 -9.66
C ASN A 84 11.36 -3.50 -10.32
N GLU A 85 12.48 -3.59 -9.57
CA GLU A 85 13.85 -3.46 -10.08
C GLU A 85 14.01 -2.34 -11.12
N CYS A 86 13.55 -1.15 -10.74
CA CYS A 86 13.46 -0.01 -11.65
C CYS A 86 14.85 0.36 -12.20
N ARG A 87 14.93 0.65 -13.50
CA ARG A 87 16.04 1.39 -14.12
C ARG A 87 15.56 2.78 -14.47
N ILE A 88 15.93 3.76 -13.66
CA ILE A 88 15.34 5.10 -13.66
C ILE A 88 16.15 6.00 -14.62
N PRO A 89 15.54 6.54 -15.69
CA PRO A 89 16.24 7.47 -16.59
C PRO A 89 16.59 8.78 -15.87
N GLU A 90 17.57 9.51 -16.37
CA GLU A 90 17.96 10.84 -15.84
C GLU A 90 16.75 11.77 -15.69
N GLY A 91 16.62 12.44 -14.54
CA GLY A 91 15.46 13.28 -14.20
C GLY A 91 14.14 12.51 -13.94
N GLY A 92 14.10 11.21 -14.22
CA GLY A 92 12.93 10.36 -14.01
C GLY A 92 12.67 10.00 -12.54
N ARG A 93 11.52 9.36 -12.30
CA ARG A 93 11.16 8.78 -10.98
C ARG A 93 11.02 7.26 -11.06
N GLY A 94 11.37 6.58 -9.97
CA GLY A 94 11.05 5.16 -9.79
C GLY A 94 9.56 4.93 -9.61
N TYR A 95 9.09 3.70 -9.81
CA TYR A 95 7.65 3.38 -9.79
C TYR A 95 6.95 3.82 -8.50
N CYS A 96 7.58 3.64 -7.35
CA CYS A 96 7.02 4.06 -6.06
C CYS A 96 6.91 5.59 -5.86
N GLY A 97 7.49 6.40 -6.75
CA GLY A 97 7.52 7.86 -6.68
C GLY A 97 8.60 8.46 -5.77
N LEU A 98 9.26 7.65 -4.93
CA LEU A 98 10.18 8.14 -3.89
C LEU A 98 11.68 8.07 -4.27
N ARG A 99 12.01 7.70 -5.51
CA ARG A 99 13.39 7.65 -6.01
C ARG A 99 13.48 8.42 -7.31
N THR A 100 14.59 9.08 -7.55
CA THR A 100 14.88 9.78 -8.79
C THR A 100 16.32 9.57 -9.20
N ASN A 101 16.60 9.69 -10.50
CA ASN A 101 17.95 9.73 -11.01
C ASN A 101 18.38 11.19 -11.16
N ARG A 102 19.51 11.57 -10.55
CA ARG A 102 20.13 12.88 -10.72
C ARG A 102 21.63 12.71 -10.93
N GLY A 103 22.13 13.11 -12.10
CA GLY A 103 23.53 12.97 -12.49
C GLY A 103 23.98 11.51 -12.48
N GLY A 104 23.14 10.59 -12.95
CA GLY A 104 23.43 9.15 -12.95
C GLY A 104 23.42 8.47 -11.58
N LYS A 105 22.98 9.16 -10.52
CA LYS A 105 22.93 8.64 -9.15
C LYS A 105 21.49 8.48 -8.66
N LEU A 106 21.24 7.39 -7.94
CA LEU A 106 19.97 7.13 -7.29
C LEU A 106 19.81 8.05 -6.07
N VAL A 107 18.89 9.01 -6.15
CA VAL A 107 18.57 9.93 -5.06
C VAL A 107 17.25 9.52 -4.42
N HIS A 108 17.24 9.47 -3.09
CA HIS A 108 16.06 9.18 -2.29
C HIS A 108 15.28 10.47 -1.98
N LEU A 109 14.02 10.52 -2.37
CA LEU A 109 13.10 11.61 -2.04
C LEU A 109 12.36 11.37 -0.71
N GLY A 110 12.46 10.15 -0.19
CA GLY A 110 11.86 9.66 1.05
C GLY A 110 12.13 8.16 1.23
N GLY A 111 11.62 7.58 2.31
CA GLY A 111 11.82 6.16 2.63
C GLY A 111 13.25 5.82 3.08
N THR A 112 13.96 6.79 3.67
CA THR A 112 15.27 6.60 4.32
C THR A 112 15.10 6.53 5.83
N ARG A 113 16.12 6.11 6.59
CA ARG A 113 16.04 6.12 8.07
C ARG A 113 15.65 7.50 8.63
N ARG A 114 16.17 8.58 8.04
CA ARG A 114 15.97 9.95 8.52
C ARG A 114 14.71 10.63 7.98
N LEU A 115 14.04 10.03 6.98
CA LEU A 115 12.94 10.68 6.27
C LEU A 115 11.98 9.67 5.66
N GLY A 116 10.80 9.54 6.25
CA GLY A 116 9.63 8.85 5.72
C GLY A 116 8.62 9.85 5.15
N ILE A 117 7.87 9.40 4.15
CA ILE A 117 6.67 10.05 3.64
C ILE A 117 5.47 9.27 4.15
N LEU A 118 4.82 9.77 5.20
CA LEU A 118 3.78 9.02 5.90
C LEU A 118 2.83 9.93 6.68
N GLN A 119 1.69 9.35 7.02
CA GLN A 119 0.82 9.82 8.09
C GLN A 119 0.78 8.74 9.19
N TRP A 120 0.42 9.13 10.40
CA TRP A 120 0.23 8.19 11.49
C TRP A 120 -0.94 8.62 12.36
N TYR A 121 -1.53 7.66 13.06
CA TYR A 121 -2.59 7.89 14.02
C TYR A 121 -2.61 6.78 15.06
N TYR A 122 -3.30 7.02 16.18
CA TYR A 122 -3.58 5.96 17.14
C TYR A 122 -4.91 5.29 16.79
N ASP A 123 -4.89 3.96 16.81
CA ASP A 123 -6.07 3.15 16.54
C ASP A 123 -6.40 2.30 17.77
N PRO A 124 -7.59 2.46 18.38
CA PRO A 124 -7.97 1.67 19.56
C PRO A 124 -7.91 0.17 19.28
N LEU A 125 -7.45 -0.59 20.27
CA LEU A 125 -7.45 -2.05 20.20
C LEU A 125 -8.72 -2.63 20.84
N PRO A 126 -9.37 -3.62 20.20
CA PRO A 126 -9.05 -4.20 18.88
C PRO A 126 -9.42 -3.27 17.70
N THR A 127 -8.58 -3.26 16.66
CA THR A 127 -8.76 -2.49 15.41
C THR A 127 -9.18 -3.39 14.23
N ASN A 128 -9.66 -2.81 13.13
CA ASN A 128 -9.85 -3.49 11.84
C ASN A 128 -8.58 -4.19 11.31
N CYS A 129 -7.40 -3.73 11.71
CA CYS A 129 -6.14 -4.38 11.34
C CYS A 129 -5.93 -5.71 12.10
N VAL A 130 -6.73 -6.04 13.12
CA VAL A 130 -6.60 -7.30 13.86
C VAL A 130 -6.97 -8.48 12.96
N ALA A 131 -5.96 -9.21 12.47
CA ALA A 131 -6.15 -10.53 11.86
C ALA A 131 -6.53 -11.51 12.99
N GLN A 132 -7.82 -11.62 13.30
CA GLN A 132 -8.34 -12.11 14.60
C GLN A 132 -7.67 -13.37 15.14
N TRP A 133 -7.37 -14.36 14.30
CA TRP A 133 -6.75 -15.62 14.73
C TRP A 133 -5.22 -15.56 14.88
N ALA A 134 -4.55 -14.62 14.22
CA ALA A 134 -3.08 -14.49 14.18
C ALA A 134 -2.53 -13.25 14.90
N CYS A 135 -3.42 -12.41 15.44
CA CYS A 135 -3.08 -11.14 16.07
C CYS A 135 -3.21 -11.26 17.59
N ALA A 136 -2.07 -11.18 18.28
CA ALA A 136 -2.01 -11.24 19.74
C ALA A 136 -2.60 -10.00 20.45
N GLU A 137 -2.96 -8.95 19.70
CA GLU A 137 -3.59 -7.73 20.21
C GLU A 137 -5.13 -7.75 20.09
N SER A 138 -5.71 -8.87 19.64
CA SER A 138 -7.16 -9.02 19.40
C SER A 138 -8.01 -8.90 20.67
N THR A 139 -7.41 -9.05 21.85
CA THR A 139 -8.07 -9.00 23.16
C THR A 139 -7.53 -7.89 24.07
N HIS A 140 -6.62 -7.03 23.58
CA HIS A 140 -6.00 -5.96 24.37
C HIS A 140 -6.85 -4.67 24.39
N TYR A 141 -8.02 -4.75 25.04
CA TYR A 141 -8.91 -3.61 25.22
C TYR A 141 -8.26 -2.47 26.02
N GLY A 142 -8.52 -1.23 25.62
CA GLY A 142 -8.01 -0.03 26.29
C GLY A 142 -6.54 0.31 25.98
N TYR A 143 -5.91 -0.43 25.08
CA TYR A 143 -4.64 -0.09 24.46
C TYR A 143 -4.85 0.45 23.04
N LYS A 144 -3.77 0.92 22.43
CA LYS A 144 -3.78 1.45 21.06
C LYS A 144 -2.63 0.90 20.21
N ASN A 145 -2.90 0.81 18.92
CA ASN A 145 -1.91 0.62 17.87
C ASN A 145 -1.41 2.00 17.40
N LEU A 146 -0.10 2.15 17.23
CA LEU A 146 0.45 3.22 16.42
C LEU A 146 0.38 2.82 14.95
N ALA A 147 -0.68 3.25 14.28
CA ALA A 147 -0.95 2.96 12.88
C ALA A 147 -0.10 3.88 11.99
N VAL A 148 0.85 3.30 11.24
CA VAL A 148 1.77 4.03 10.35
C VAL A 148 1.35 3.84 8.89
N PHE A 149 0.75 4.86 8.31
CA PHE A 149 0.25 4.88 6.93
C PHE A 149 1.32 5.45 5.98
N TYR A 150 2.04 4.58 5.28
CA TYR A 150 3.07 4.99 4.32
C TYR A 150 2.48 5.55 3.03
N GLY A 151 3.00 6.71 2.62
CA GLY A 151 2.61 7.45 1.43
C GLY A 151 3.21 6.94 0.12
N SER A 152 3.45 5.64 -0.05
CA SER A 152 4.01 5.07 -1.27
C SER A 152 3.72 3.57 -1.34
N CYS A 153 3.63 3.01 -2.56
CA CYS A 153 3.44 1.58 -2.78
C CYS A 153 4.24 1.14 -4.01
N SER A 154 4.68 -0.12 -4.01
CA SER A 154 5.31 -0.80 -5.15
C SER A 154 4.29 -1.36 -6.15
N PHE A 155 3.00 -1.45 -5.80
CA PHE A 155 1.92 -1.93 -6.66
C PHE A 155 0.97 -0.81 -7.06
N ASN A 156 0.06 -1.10 -8.01
CA ASN A 156 -0.99 -0.19 -8.45
C ASN A 156 -2.38 -0.87 -8.50
N CYS A 157 -2.78 -1.51 -7.41
CA CYS A 157 -4.11 -2.08 -7.29
C CYS A 157 -5.18 -0.99 -7.51
N LEU A 158 -6.05 -1.21 -8.48
CA LEU A 158 -7.16 -0.34 -8.88
C LEU A 158 -8.33 -0.36 -7.89
N TYR A 159 -8.36 -1.36 -7.02
CA TYR A 159 -9.35 -1.54 -5.95
C TYR A 159 -8.80 -1.18 -4.56
N CYS A 160 -7.61 -0.55 -4.50
CA CYS A 160 -6.96 -0.21 -3.23
C CYS A 160 -7.81 0.78 -2.40
N GLN A 161 -8.22 0.39 -1.19
CA GLN A 161 -8.94 1.27 -0.26
C GLN A 161 -8.05 2.41 0.25
N ASN A 162 -6.75 2.15 0.40
CA ASN A 162 -5.74 3.12 0.83
C ASN A 162 -5.19 3.97 -0.33
N TRP A 163 -5.93 4.12 -1.44
CA TRP A 163 -5.43 4.75 -2.67
C TRP A 163 -4.88 6.16 -2.49
N SER A 164 -5.33 6.86 -1.43
CA SER A 164 -4.93 8.22 -1.05
C SER A 164 -3.43 8.35 -0.78
N TYR A 165 -2.70 7.25 -0.52
CA TYR A 165 -1.23 7.27 -0.41
C TYR A 165 -0.56 7.94 -1.63
N ARG A 166 -1.21 7.91 -2.80
CA ARG A 166 -0.68 8.51 -4.03
C ARG A 166 -0.53 10.03 -3.92
N HIS A 167 -1.39 10.71 -3.16
CA HIS A 167 -1.24 12.14 -2.89
C HIS A 167 0.04 12.42 -2.10
N LEU A 168 0.33 11.59 -1.10
CA LEU A 168 1.52 11.72 -0.26
C LEU A 168 2.79 11.47 -1.10
N ALA A 169 2.79 10.44 -1.95
CA ALA A 169 3.88 10.15 -2.89
C ALA A 169 4.14 11.32 -3.85
N ALA A 170 3.06 11.89 -4.40
CA ALA A 170 3.14 12.99 -5.36
C ALA A 170 3.67 14.27 -4.70
N GLY A 171 3.14 14.61 -3.52
CA GLY A 171 3.52 15.79 -2.74
C GLY A 171 4.81 15.66 -1.93
N LEU A 172 5.34 14.44 -1.76
CA LEU A 172 6.50 14.14 -0.90
C LEU A 172 6.32 14.67 0.54
N ALA A 173 5.10 14.56 1.05
CA ALA A 173 4.67 15.07 2.35
C ALA A 173 3.45 14.28 2.88
N PRO A 174 3.19 14.27 4.20
CA PRO A 174 4.04 14.81 5.26
C PRO A 174 5.37 14.07 5.39
N ARG A 175 6.36 14.75 5.97
CA ARG A 175 7.70 14.22 6.21
C ARG A 175 7.86 13.99 7.71
N LEU A 176 8.38 12.83 8.08
CA LEU A 176 8.65 12.49 9.46
C LEU A 176 9.90 11.62 9.52
N SER A 177 10.74 11.81 10.53
CA SER A 177 11.88 10.94 10.81
C SER A 177 11.45 9.70 11.60
N ALA A 178 12.30 8.68 11.59
CA ALA A 178 12.06 7.46 12.36
C ALA A 178 12.10 7.73 13.87
N GLU A 179 12.95 8.68 14.29
CA GLU A 179 13.06 9.16 15.66
C GLU A 179 11.77 9.84 16.11
N GLU A 180 11.26 10.83 15.36
CA GLU A 180 10.01 11.54 15.70
C GLU A 180 8.81 10.60 15.77
N LEU A 181 8.76 9.58 14.89
CA LEU A 181 7.70 8.58 14.90
C LEU A 181 7.82 7.63 16.09
N ALA A 182 9.03 7.17 16.43
CA ALA A 182 9.26 6.33 17.60
C ALA A 182 8.93 7.06 18.92
N GLU A 183 9.08 8.39 18.95
CA GLU A 183 8.69 9.20 20.10
C GLU A 183 7.18 9.20 20.38
N GLN A 184 6.35 8.84 19.40
CA GLN A 184 4.89 8.69 19.59
C GLN A 184 4.53 7.40 20.35
N VAL A 185 5.49 6.56 20.69
CA VAL A 185 5.21 5.37 21.50
C VAL A 185 5.11 5.77 22.97
N ASP A 186 3.96 5.48 23.58
CA ASP A 186 3.69 5.68 25.00
C ASP A 186 3.30 4.38 25.72
N GLU A 187 2.94 4.48 27.00
CA GLU A 187 2.57 3.36 27.87
C GLU A 187 1.33 2.58 27.38
N LYS A 188 0.43 3.24 26.64
CA LYS A 188 -0.79 2.63 26.10
C LYS A 188 -0.61 2.08 24.69
N THR A 189 0.54 2.33 24.07
CA THR A 189 0.88 1.82 22.74
C THR A 189 1.34 0.37 22.84
N ALA A 190 0.47 -0.57 22.52
CA ALA A 190 0.78 -2.02 22.60
C ALA A 190 1.48 -2.54 21.35
N CYS A 191 1.22 -1.93 20.19
CA CYS A 191 1.84 -2.32 18.93
C CYS A 191 2.05 -1.16 17.96
N ILE A 192 2.89 -1.39 16.96
CA ILE A 192 3.04 -0.52 15.78
C ILE A 192 2.73 -1.36 14.54
N CYS A 193 1.77 -0.91 13.74
CA CYS A 193 1.46 -1.52 12.44
C CYS A 193 1.97 -0.62 11.31
N PHE A 194 2.89 -1.13 10.51
CA PHE A 194 3.38 -0.48 9.29
C PHE A 194 2.54 -0.93 8.09
N PHE A 195 1.76 -0.03 7.51
CA PHE A 195 0.80 -0.30 6.43
C PHE A 195 0.54 0.96 5.57
N GLY A 196 -0.63 1.08 4.95
CA GLY A 196 -1.07 2.24 4.18
C GLY A 196 -1.01 1.96 2.69
N GLY A 197 -0.05 2.59 2.00
CA GLY A 197 0.38 2.12 0.69
C GLY A 197 1.00 0.72 0.83
N ASP A 198 2.31 0.64 0.90
CA ASP A 198 3.02 -0.57 1.31
C ASP A 198 4.33 -0.14 1.98
N PRO A 199 4.82 -0.83 3.02
CA PRO A 199 6.06 -0.46 3.68
C PRO A 199 7.31 -0.75 2.82
N SER A 200 7.25 -1.60 1.77
CA SER A 200 8.41 -1.99 0.95
C SER A 200 9.21 -0.80 0.41
N PRO A 201 8.60 0.25 -0.18
CA PRO A 201 9.32 1.43 -0.63
C PRO A 201 9.91 2.25 0.52
N GLN A 202 9.58 2.01 1.78
CA GLN A 202 10.05 2.80 2.92
C GLN A 202 10.61 1.94 4.04
N MET A 203 10.98 0.68 3.76
CA MET A 203 11.48 -0.26 4.76
C MET A 203 12.65 0.26 5.60
N PRO A 204 13.64 1.00 5.07
CA PRO A 204 14.68 1.59 5.92
C PRO A 204 14.11 2.48 7.04
N HIS A 205 13.08 3.26 6.73
CA HIS A 205 12.36 4.09 7.70
C HIS A 205 11.58 3.23 8.71
N ALA A 206 10.81 2.26 8.22
CA ALA A 206 9.99 1.38 9.06
C ALA A 206 10.84 0.58 10.06
N ILE A 207 11.94 -0.01 9.58
CA ILE A 207 12.88 -0.77 10.40
C ILE A 207 13.54 0.14 11.44
N ALA A 208 13.99 1.35 11.05
CA ALA A 208 14.58 2.28 12.00
C ALA A 208 13.60 2.69 13.09
N THR A 209 12.35 3.01 12.71
CA THR A 209 11.28 3.36 13.66
C THR A 209 11.07 2.21 14.65
N ALA A 210 10.95 0.98 14.13
CA ALA A 210 10.73 -0.22 14.92
C ALA A 210 11.87 -0.47 15.93
N GLU A 211 13.12 -0.30 15.52
CA GLU A 211 14.31 -0.45 16.39
C GLU A 211 14.34 0.62 17.49
N LEU A 212 14.09 1.88 17.14
CA LEU A 212 14.08 3.00 18.08
C LEU A 212 12.92 2.87 19.08
N ALA A 213 11.73 2.54 18.60
CA ALA A 213 10.55 2.32 19.42
C ALA A 213 10.74 1.15 20.40
N ARG A 214 11.33 0.04 19.94
CA ARG A 214 11.64 -1.10 20.81
C ARG A 214 12.67 -0.74 21.88
N LYS A 215 13.71 0.01 21.52
CA LYS A 215 14.68 0.52 22.48
C LYS A 215 14.01 1.41 23.54
N LYS A 216 13.11 2.30 23.12
CA LYS A 216 12.35 3.18 24.02
C LYS A 216 11.40 2.42 24.94
N ALA A 217 10.75 1.36 24.44
CA ALA A 217 9.87 0.52 25.25
C ALA A 217 10.62 -0.27 26.34
N GLY A 218 11.93 -0.50 26.19
CA GLY A 218 12.73 -1.22 27.17
C GLY A 218 12.23 -2.65 27.36
N SER A 219 11.90 -3.01 28.61
CA SER A 219 11.34 -4.32 28.96
C SER A 219 9.83 -4.43 28.70
N ARG A 220 9.15 -3.33 28.39
CA ARG A 220 7.71 -3.34 28.10
C ARG A 220 7.45 -4.04 26.77
N SER A 221 6.37 -4.82 26.72
CA SER A 221 5.91 -5.40 25.47
C SER A 221 5.48 -4.30 24.49
N LEU A 222 6.08 -4.34 23.29
CA LEU A 222 5.68 -3.53 22.14
C LEU A 222 5.81 -4.39 20.88
N ARG A 223 4.68 -4.80 20.31
CA ARG A 223 4.64 -5.65 19.11
C ARG A 223 4.89 -4.83 17.86
N LEU A 224 5.68 -5.38 16.94
CA LEU A 224 6.02 -4.74 15.68
C LEU A 224 5.40 -5.54 14.55
N CYS A 225 4.53 -4.91 13.76
CA CYS A 225 3.70 -5.57 12.77
C CYS A 225 3.86 -4.92 11.40
N TRP A 226 3.79 -5.74 10.34
CA TRP A 226 3.88 -5.27 8.95
C TRP A 226 2.73 -5.80 8.12
N GLU A 227 2.12 -4.93 7.33
CA GLU A 227 1.17 -5.32 6.29
C GLU A 227 1.78 -4.98 4.95
N THR A 228 2.03 -5.98 4.11
CA THR A 228 2.76 -5.81 2.88
C THR A 228 2.18 -6.63 1.74
N ASN A 229 2.39 -6.16 0.51
CA ASN A 229 2.15 -6.93 -0.70
C ASN A 229 3.28 -7.93 -1.03
N GLY A 230 4.31 -8.03 -0.19
CA GLY A 230 5.41 -9.00 -0.33
C GLY A 230 6.47 -8.64 -1.36
N SER A 231 6.44 -7.43 -1.90
CA SER A 231 7.35 -7.01 -2.97
C SER A 231 8.74 -6.54 -2.51
N LEU A 232 9.04 -6.54 -1.21
CA LEU A 232 10.30 -6.04 -0.67
C LEU A 232 11.51 -6.94 -0.94
N HIS A 233 12.69 -6.34 -0.99
CA HIS A 233 13.96 -7.07 -1.09
C HIS A 233 14.12 -8.08 0.08
N PRO A 234 14.55 -9.33 -0.16
CA PRO A 234 14.61 -10.37 0.87
C PRO A 234 15.42 -10.01 2.12
N ALA A 235 16.50 -9.24 1.97
CA ALA A 235 17.29 -8.79 3.12
C ALA A 235 16.52 -7.85 4.06
N LEU A 236 15.64 -7.00 3.51
CA LEU A 236 14.78 -6.11 4.29
C LEU A 236 13.67 -6.91 4.98
N LEU A 237 13.11 -7.90 4.28
CA LEU A 237 12.12 -8.81 4.85
C LEU A 237 12.69 -9.60 6.03
N ARG A 238 13.90 -10.16 5.90
CA ARG A 238 14.54 -10.90 6.99
C ARG A 238 14.69 -10.06 8.27
N ARG A 239 15.02 -8.78 8.14
CA ARG A 239 15.14 -7.87 9.28
C ARG A 239 13.79 -7.54 9.90
N ALA A 240 12.76 -7.27 9.09
CA ALA A 240 11.40 -7.07 9.57
C ALA A 240 10.83 -8.33 10.24
N ALA A 241 11.06 -9.51 9.67
CA ALA A 241 10.64 -10.79 10.22
C ALA A 241 11.28 -11.07 11.57
N ARG A 242 12.57 -10.76 11.74
CA ARG A 242 13.24 -10.86 13.06
C ARG A 242 12.59 -9.93 14.08
N LEU A 243 12.40 -8.66 13.73
CA LEU A 243 11.75 -7.69 14.62
C LEU A 243 10.31 -8.10 14.98
N ALA A 244 9.55 -8.62 14.03
CA ALA A 244 8.20 -9.16 14.28
C ALA A 244 8.26 -10.34 15.26
N LEU A 245 9.11 -11.33 14.97
CA LEU A 245 9.25 -12.53 15.79
C LEU A 245 9.69 -12.20 17.22
N ASP A 246 10.77 -11.42 17.38
CA ASP A 246 11.35 -11.06 18.67
C ASP A 246 10.39 -10.19 19.52
N SER A 247 9.48 -9.48 18.86
CA SER A 247 8.47 -8.67 19.53
C SER A 247 7.15 -9.39 19.77
N GLY A 248 6.94 -10.58 19.20
CA GLY A 248 5.65 -11.28 19.20
C GLY A 248 4.59 -10.61 18.30
N GLY A 249 5.03 -9.84 17.31
CA GLY A 249 4.19 -9.22 16.28
C GLY A 249 3.97 -10.11 15.05
N THR A 250 3.26 -9.57 14.05
CA THR A 250 2.79 -10.33 12.89
C THR A 250 3.17 -9.65 11.58
N ILE A 251 3.50 -10.45 10.55
CA ILE A 251 3.60 -9.98 9.16
C ILE A 251 2.42 -10.54 8.38
N LYS A 252 1.67 -9.66 7.72
CA LYS A 252 0.53 -9.99 6.86
C LYS A 252 0.91 -9.73 5.42
N PHE A 253 0.82 -10.78 4.60
CA PHE A 253 1.00 -10.69 3.17
C PHE A 253 -0.37 -10.59 2.50
N ASP A 254 -0.65 -9.44 1.88
CA ASP A 254 -1.86 -9.24 1.10
C ASP A 254 -1.60 -9.65 -0.36
N LEU A 255 -1.82 -10.95 -0.61
CA LEU A 255 -1.80 -11.53 -1.94
C LEU A 255 -3.04 -11.08 -2.70
N LYS A 256 -2.83 -10.33 -3.79
CA LYS A 256 -3.92 -9.63 -4.50
C LYS A 256 -4.79 -10.57 -5.33
N ALA A 257 -4.17 -11.58 -5.94
CA ALA A 257 -4.83 -12.67 -6.63
C ALA A 257 -3.91 -13.90 -6.71
N TRP A 258 -4.52 -15.07 -6.91
CA TRP A 258 -3.80 -16.34 -7.13
C TRP A 258 -3.33 -16.53 -8.59
N ASP A 259 -4.06 -15.95 -9.55
CA ASP A 259 -3.79 -16.07 -10.99
C ASP A 259 -3.00 -14.86 -11.48
N ASP A 260 -1.92 -15.09 -12.24
CA ASP A 260 -1.02 -14.03 -12.71
C ASP A 260 -1.71 -12.98 -13.58
N ASN A 261 -2.65 -13.38 -14.43
CA ASN A 261 -3.37 -12.44 -15.29
C ASN A 261 -4.36 -11.61 -14.47
N VAL A 262 -5.00 -12.22 -13.48
CA VAL A 262 -5.85 -11.50 -12.53
C VAL A 262 -5.01 -10.57 -11.66
N GLN A 263 -3.86 -11.00 -11.16
CA GLN A 263 -2.92 -10.17 -10.39
C GLN A 263 -2.48 -8.94 -11.18
N GLN A 264 -2.18 -9.09 -12.47
CA GLN A 264 -1.84 -7.97 -13.36
C GLN A 264 -3.02 -7.07 -13.71
N ALA A 265 -4.25 -7.60 -13.67
CA ALA A 265 -5.44 -6.87 -14.03
C ALA A 265 -6.01 -6.00 -12.90
N LEU A 266 -5.67 -6.34 -11.64
CA LEU A 266 -6.27 -5.78 -10.44
C LEU A 266 -5.46 -4.64 -9.81
#